data_AF-A0A7L5YXC5-F1
#
_entry.id   AF-A0A7L5YXC5-F1
#
_cell.length_a   1.000
_cell.length_b   1.000
_cell.length_c   1.000
_cell.angle_alpha   90.00
_cell.angle_beta   90.00
_cell.angle_gamma   90.00
#
_symmetry.space_group_name_H-M   'P 1'
#
loop_
_entity.id
_entity.type
_entity.pdbx_description
1 polymer ?
#
loop_
_entity_poly.entity_id
_entity_poly.type
_entity_poly.pdbx_seq_one_letter_code
_entity_poly.pdbx_strand_id
1 'polypeptide(L)'
;MAVTTGILVLVAGAYALGSVLTGDGVDTPDAVTPRRPGPLDQESAAKPDDGSEAKPQQDPQSNAQPDKKDRDEPAESQKTPDSKQRPGAQQPWKGSVATLEPTRAKAGCVYPPSVDAAGKKVHYRPSEAIDADPATAWRCAGRGAGQSLTIKLGEMVRIAEVGLVAGYAKTDPSDGTDRYAENNRITKVRWSFDSGESFVQRLDPSPKKRGLQLIRIPVVKSENVTITILGSARGPRNTVAISEVSLARVTKAG
;
A
#
# COMPACT_ATOMS: atom_id res chain seq x y z
N MET A 1 35.40 -30.94 23.27
CA MET A 1 35.47 -30.65 21.83
C MET A 1 34.42 -31.50 21.14
N ALA A 2 33.36 -30.89 20.62
CA ALA A 2 32.36 -31.56 19.80
C ALA A 2 32.06 -30.63 18.62
N VAL A 3 32.49 -31.05 17.43
CA VAL A 3 32.26 -30.34 16.17
C VAL A 3 31.01 -30.95 15.57
N THR A 4 29.92 -30.18 15.52
CA THR A 4 28.68 -30.62 14.88
C THR A 4 28.60 -30.00 13.50
N THR A 5 28.79 -30.85 12.50
CA THR A 5 28.78 -30.53 11.07
C THR A 5 27.37 -30.16 10.62
N GLY A 6 27.19 -28.92 10.14
CA GLY A 6 25.94 -28.47 9.53
C GLY A 6 25.89 -28.88 8.06
N ILE A 7 24.86 -29.64 7.68
CA ILE A 7 24.56 -29.95 6.27
C ILE A 7 23.69 -28.83 5.71
N LEU A 8 24.24 -28.10 4.74
CA LEU A 8 23.56 -27.12 3.91
C LEU A 8 22.86 -27.85 2.75
N VAL A 9 21.53 -27.84 2.72
CA VAL A 9 20.76 -28.34 1.58
C VAL A 9 20.47 -27.17 0.63
N LEU A 10 21.21 -27.13 -0.48
CA LEU A 10 20.92 -26.28 -1.63
C LEU A 10 19.91 -26.99 -2.53
N VAL A 11 18.69 -26.45 -2.64
CA VAL A 11 17.72 -26.87 -3.66
C VAL A 11 17.92 -25.99 -4.88
N ALA A 12 18.65 -26.51 -5.88
CA ALA A 12 18.72 -25.93 -7.21
C ALA A 12 17.55 -26.46 -8.05
N GLY A 13 16.60 -25.60 -8.37
CA GLY A 13 15.53 -25.90 -9.32
C GLY A 13 16.07 -25.79 -10.76
N ALA A 14 16.23 -26.93 -11.42
CA ALA A 14 16.50 -27.00 -12.85
C ALA A 14 15.19 -26.86 -13.64
N TYR A 15 15.07 -25.80 -14.44
CA TYR A 15 14.08 -25.75 -15.52
C TYR A 15 14.73 -26.29 -16.79
N ALA A 16 14.34 -27.51 -17.17
CA ALA A 16 14.70 -28.10 -18.45
C ALA A 16 13.80 -27.51 -19.56
N LEU A 17 14.47 -27.13 -20.64
CA LEU A 17 13.94 -26.62 -21.90
C LEU A 17 13.06 -27.67 -22.60
N GLY A 18 11.83 -27.28 -22.95
CA GLY A 18 11.00 -28.03 -23.88
C GLY A 18 11.17 -27.49 -25.31
N SER A 19 11.89 -28.25 -26.13
CA SER A 19 11.91 -28.08 -27.59
C SER A 19 10.65 -28.69 -28.19
N VAL A 20 9.93 -27.95 -29.03
CA VAL A 20 8.94 -28.52 -29.97
C VAL A 20 9.36 -28.09 -31.37
N LEU A 21 9.68 -29.09 -32.19
CA LEU A 21 9.97 -28.97 -33.61
C LEU A 21 8.69 -29.23 -34.42
N THR A 22 8.51 -28.36 -35.43
CA THR A 22 7.92 -28.57 -36.76
C THR A 22 6.67 -29.44 -36.91
N GLY A 23 5.58 -28.80 -37.35
CA GLY A 23 4.51 -29.40 -38.12
C GLY A 23 4.01 -28.40 -39.16
N ASP A 24 4.36 -28.64 -40.43
CA ASP A 24 3.85 -27.96 -41.61
C ASP A 24 2.34 -28.16 -41.76
N GLY A 25 1.62 -27.12 -42.18
CA GLY A 25 0.18 -27.18 -42.44
C GLY A 25 -0.33 -25.88 -43.06
N VAL A 26 -0.29 -25.84 -44.38
CA VAL A 26 -0.81 -24.79 -45.26
C VAL A 26 -2.34 -24.78 -45.19
N ASP A 27 -2.96 -23.62 -44.97
CA ASP A 27 -4.22 -23.22 -45.61
C ASP A 27 -4.58 -21.77 -45.26
N THR A 28 -4.34 -20.87 -46.21
CA THR A 28 -4.97 -19.55 -46.27
C THR A 28 -6.29 -19.65 -47.01
N PRO A 29 -7.35 -18.99 -46.50
CA PRO A 29 -8.20 -18.24 -47.41
C PRO A 29 -8.48 -16.81 -46.94
N ASP A 30 -8.42 -15.93 -47.94
CA ASP A 30 -9.15 -14.68 -48.14
C ASP A 30 -8.88 -13.47 -47.24
N ALA A 31 -8.19 -12.54 -47.88
CA ALA A 31 -8.03 -11.15 -47.52
C ALA A 31 -9.39 -10.46 -47.32
N VAL A 32 -9.72 -10.16 -46.06
CA VAL A 32 -10.73 -9.16 -45.71
C VAL A 32 -10.13 -7.78 -45.98
N THR A 33 -10.69 -7.08 -46.97
CA THR A 33 -10.34 -5.71 -47.34
C THR A 33 -10.62 -4.77 -46.16
N PRO A 34 -9.70 -3.87 -45.78
CA PRO A 34 -9.98 -2.86 -44.77
C PRO A 34 -10.98 -1.84 -45.32
N ARG A 35 -12.15 -1.73 -44.67
CA ARG A 35 -13.08 -0.61 -44.90
C ARG A 35 -12.40 0.68 -44.46
N ARG A 36 -12.38 1.66 -45.37
CA ARG A 36 -12.04 3.07 -45.08
C ARG A 36 -12.82 3.57 -43.86
N PRO A 37 -12.19 4.17 -42.84
CA PRO A 37 -12.89 5.08 -41.95
C PRO A 37 -13.30 6.32 -42.76
N GLY A 38 -14.59 6.66 -42.73
CA GLY A 38 -15.12 7.91 -43.27
C GLY A 38 -14.59 9.12 -42.50
N PRO A 39 -14.70 10.33 -43.07
CA PRO A 39 -14.23 11.56 -42.43
C PRO A 39 -14.97 11.77 -41.10
N LEU A 40 -14.21 12.06 -40.04
CA LEU A 40 -14.75 12.60 -38.80
C LEU A 40 -15.27 14.01 -39.08
N ASP A 41 -16.58 14.20 -38.91
CA ASP A 41 -17.20 15.51 -38.87
C ASP A 41 -16.53 16.36 -37.78
N GLN A 42 -15.97 17.49 -38.20
CA GLN A 42 -15.58 18.59 -37.34
C GLN A 42 -16.76 19.53 -37.19
N GLU A 43 -17.34 19.58 -35.99
CA GLU A 43 -18.26 20.62 -35.54
C GLU A 43 -18.27 20.52 -34.00
N SER A 44 -18.07 21.53 -33.16
CA SER A 44 -17.93 22.97 -33.31
C SER A 44 -17.16 23.47 -32.07
N ALA A 45 -16.36 24.51 -32.28
CA ALA A 45 -15.67 25.24 -31.23
C ALA A 45 -16.67 26.06 -30.41
N ALA A 46 -16.73 25.81 -29.10
CA ALA A 46 -17.29 26.76 -28.14
C ALA A 46 -16.17 27.63 -27.56
N LYS A 47 -16.27 28.92 -27.88
CA LYS A 47 -15.48 30.07 -27.41
C LYS A 47 -15.58 30.20 -25.88
N PRO A 48 -14.50 30.48 -25.14
CA PRO A 48 -14.62 31.02 -23.78
C PRO A 48 -14.71 32.55 -23.86
N ASP A 49 -15.78 33.09 -23.28
CA ASP A 49 -15.96 34.52 -23.07
C ASP A 49 -15.07 35.06 -21.94
N ASP A 50 -14.78 36.33 -22.16
CA ASP A 50 -13.89 37.29 -21.54
C ASP A 50 -14.27 37.70 -20.10
N GLY A 51 -13.23 37.95 -19.29
CA GLY A 51 -13.22 39.08 -18.35
C GLY A 51 -13.80 38.87 -16.95
N SER A 52 -12.92 38.66 -15.96
CA SER A 52 -12.73 39.67 -14.89
C SER A 52 -11.52 39.35 -14.02
N GLU A 53 -10.50 40.19 -14.15
CA GLU A 53 -9.37 40.33 -13.23
C GLU A 53 -9.82 40.87 -11.87
N ALA A 54 -9.32 40.26 -10.78
CA ALA A 54 -9.11 40.98 -9.53
C ALA A 54 -7.72 40.62 -9.00
N LYS A 55 -6.80 41.57 -9.13
CA LYS A 55 -5.45 41.54 -8.53
C LYS A 55 -5.41 42.49 -7.30
N PRO A 56 -4.37 42.37 -6.46
CA PRO A 56 -4.46 42.43 -5.01
C PRO A 56 -4.20 43.83 -4.43
N GLN A 57 -4.67 44.06 -3.20
CA GLN A 57 -4.18 45.17 -2.37
C GLN A 57 -3.32 44.62 -1.22
N GLN A 58 -2.04 44.95 -1.30
CA GLN A 58 -1.14 45.04 -0.16
C GLN A 58 -0.99 46.51 0.26
N ASP A 59 -0.57 46.68 1.52
CA ASP A 59 0.28 47.73 2.11
C ASP A 59 -0.37 48.51 3.27
N PRO A 60 0.40 49.05 4.26
CA PRO A 60 1.84 48.90 4.53
C PRO A 60 2.20 48.49 5.98
N GLN A 61 3.48 48.16 6.18
CA GLN A 61 4.18 48.07 7.47
C GLN A 61 4.06 49.37 8.29
N SER A 62 3.95 49.24 9.61
CA SER A 62 4.50 50.24 10.55
C SER A 62 5.30 49.54 11.65
N ASN A 63 6.54 49.96 11.75
CA ASN A 63 7.59 49.48 12.63
C ASN A 63 7.63 50.39 13.87
N ALA A 64 7.45 49.87 15.08
CA ALA A 64 7.81 50.58 16.32
C ALA A 64 8.01 49.60 17.49
N GLN A 65 9.27 49.39 17.84
CA GLN A 65 9.77 49.08 19.20
C GLN A 65 10.77 50.21 19.51
N PRO A 66 11.12 50.57 20.77
CA PRO A 66 10.86 49.85 22.02
C PRO A 66 10.42 50.74 23.20
N ASP A 67 9.96 50.13 24.29
CA ASP A 67 10.31 50.60 25.64
C ASP A 67 10.21 49.46 26.67
N LYS A 68 11.31 49.26 27.40
CA LYS A 68 11.41 48.37 28.55
C LYS A 68 10.85 49.10 29.78
N LYS A 69 10.03 48.43 30.58
CA LYS A 69 10.14 48.57 32.04
C LYS A 69 9.61 47.35 32.77
N ASP A 70 10.50 46.79 33.58
CA ASP A 70 10.31 45.69 34.50
C ASP A 70 9.11 45.90 35.43
N ARG A 71 8.34 44.83 35.64
CA ARG A 71 7.69 44.57 36.91
C ARG A 71 7.49 43.07 37.10
N ASP A 72 8.08 42.58 38.18
CA ASP A 72 8.02 41.22 38.69
C ASP A 72 6.58 40.74 38.94
N GLU A 73 6.23 39.61 38.35
CA GLU A 73 5.06 38.80 38.74
C GLU A 73 5.49 37.33 38.81
N PRO A 74 5.30 36.61 39.93
CA PRO A 74 5.72 35.23 40.05
C PRO A 74 4.89 34.34 39.13
N ALA A 75 5.55 33.56 38.29
CA ALA A 75 4.92 32.52 37.49
C ALA A 75 4.31 31.45 38.41
N GLU A 76 3.04 31.61 38.76
CA GLU A 76 2.22 30.54 39.30
C GLU A 76 2.02 29.50 38.19
N SER A 77 2.81 28.43 38.28
CA SER A 77 2.78 27.28 37.40
C SER A 77 1.39 26.67 37.42
N GLN A 78 0.53 27.07 36.48
CA GLN A 78 -0.76 26.44 36.23
C GLN A 78 -0.52 24.98 35.80
N LYS A 79 -0.55 24.10 36.81
CA LYS A 79 -0.76 22.66 36.63
C LYS A 79 -2.02 22.49 35.79
N THR A 80 -1.83 22.07 34.54
CA THR A 80 -2.91 21.58 33.70
C THR A 80 -3.51 20.34 34.39
N PRO A 81 -4.83 20.26 34.58
CA PRO A 81 -5.45 19.11 35.20
C PRO A 81 -5.42 17.93 34.24
N ASP A 82 -4.69 16.91 34.65
CA ASP A 82 -4.97 15.48 34.46
C ASP A 82 -5.32 15.05 33.02
N SER A 83 -4.28 14.97 32.18
CA SER A 83 -4.31 14.12 30.99
C SER A 83 -4.47 12.67 31.46
N LYS A 84 -5.72 12.21 31.55
CA LYS A 84 -6.12 10.82 31.75
C LYS A 84 -5.21 9.91 30.92
N GLN A 85 -4.28 9.27 31.61
CA GLN A 85 -3.29 8.37 31.04
C GLN A 85 -4.03 7.24 30.33
N ARG A 86 -3.89 7.18 29.01
CA ARG A 86 -4.39 6.10 28.14
C ARG A 86 -3.93 4.75 28.73
N PRO A 87 -4.80 3.72 28.84
CA PRO A 87 -4.41 2.42 29.39
C PRO A 87 -3.10 1.94 28.78
N GLY A 88 -2.17 1.55 29.65
CA GLY A 88 -0.73 1.58 29.45
C GLY A 88 -0.25 1.10 28.08
N ALA A 89 0.62 1.90 27.45
CA ALA A 89 1.33 1.50 26.26
C ALA A 89 2.21 0.29 26.59
N GLN A 90 1.68 -0.91 26.38
CA GLN A 90 2.47 -2.13 26.39
C GLN A 90 3.57 -1.98 25.34
N GLN A 91 4.76 -2.50 25.66
CA GLN A 91 5.90 -2.46 24.75
C GLN A 91 5.71 -3.44 23.59
N PRO A 92 6.28 -3.18 22.40
CA PRO A 92 6.30 -4.15 21.31
C PRO A 92 6.87 -5.51 21.74
N TRP A 93 6.27 -6.60 21.26
CA TRP A 93 6.73 -7.96 21.55
C TRP A 93 8.13 -8.19 20.98
N LYS A 94 9.05 -8.64 21.84
CA LYS A 94 10.45 -8.93 21.48
C LYS A 94 10.72 -10.42 21.24
N GLY A 95 9.76 -11.30 21.54
CA GLY A 95 9.94 -12.74 21.38
C GLY A 95 9.72 -13.21 19.95
N SER A 96 9.88 -14.53 19.77
CA SER A 96 9.65 -15.20 18.49
C SER A 96 8.19 -15.10 18.03
N VAL A 97 8.03 -15.10 16.70
CA VAL A 97 6.73 -15.12 16.03
C VAL A 97 6.76 -16.10 14.86
N ALA A 98 5.58 -16.56 14.45
CA ALA A 98 5.38 -17.35 13.25
C ALA A 98 4.34 -16.67 12.35
N THR A 99 4.61 -16.63 11.05
CA THR A 99 3.70 -16.08 10.04
C THR A 99 2.35 -16.80 10.10
N LEU A 100 1.29 -16.03 9.87
CA LEU A 100 -0.08 -16.51 9.72
C LEU A 100 -0.43 -16.60 8.25
N GLU A 101 -1.20 -17.63 7.91
CA GLU A 101 -1.84 -17.77 6.60
C GLU A 101 -3.30 -17.28 6.74
N PRO A 102 -3.64 -16.08 6.23
CA PRO A 102 -5.00 -15.60 6.32
C PRO A 102 -5.95 -16.42 5.45
N THR A 103 -7.20 -16.59 5.89
CA THR A 103 -8.18 -17.41 5.19
C THR A 103 -9.00 -16.61 4.17
N ARG A 104 -9.16 -15.30 4.39
CA ARG A 104 -9.98 -14.44 3.54
C ARG A 104 -9.63 -12.97 3.75
N ALA A 105 -9.86 -12.17 2.70
CA ALA A 105 -9.86 -10.72 2.77
C ALA A 105 -11.19 -10.13 2.25
N LYS A 106 -11.56 -8.96 2.79
CA LYS A 106 -12.68 -8.11 2.33
C LYS A 106 -12.19 -6.68 2.26
N ALA A 107 -12.66 -5.89 1.29
CA ALA A 107 -12.23 -4.51 1.15
C ALA A 107 -13.41 -3.55 1.03
N GLY A 108 -13.20 -2.29 1.42
CA GLY A 108 -14.13 -1.19 1.20
C GLY A 108 -14.21 -0.73 -0.26
N CYS A 109 -13.24 -1.12 -1.09
CA CYS A 109 -13.17 -0.80 -2.51
C CYS A 109 -12.45 -1.90 -3.29
N VAL A 110 -12.70 -1.96 -4.59
CA VAL A 110 -11.98 -2.80 -5.55
C VAL A 110 -11.92 -2.05 -6.87
N TYR A 111 -10.73 -1.91 -7.45
CA TYR A 111 -10.57 -1.29 -8.76
C TYR A 111 -11.04 -2.25 -9.87
N PRO A 112 -11.67 -1.77 -10.95
CA PRO A 112 -12.09 -2.63 -12.06
C PRO A 112 -10.92 -3.41 -12.69
N PRO A 113 -11.17 -4.62 -13.23
CA PRO A 113 -10.16 -5.35 -14.00
C PRO A 113 -9.57 -4.52 -15.16
N SER A 114 -8.33 -4.81 -15.53
CA SER A 114 -7.59 -4.12 -16.60
C SER A 114 -6.78 -5.12 -17.42
N VAL A 115 -5.98 -4.62 -18.37
CA VAL A 115 -4.90 -5.36 -19.00
C VAL A 115 -3.53 -4.87 -18.49
N ASP A 116 -2.55 -5.76 -18.50
CA ASP A 116 -1.13 -5.41 -18.32
C ASP A 116 -0.47 -5.04 -19.66
N ALA A 117 0.85 -4.81 -19.63
CA ALA A 117 1.62 -4.40 -20.81
C ALA A 117 1.64 -5.46 -21.94
N ALA A 118 1.39 -6.73 -21.62
CA ALA A 118 1.26 -7.81 -22.60
C ALA A 118 -0.19 -8.00 -23.10
N GLY A 119 -1.13 -7.14 -22.67
CA GLY A 119 -2.56 -7.29 -22.96
C GLY A 119 -3.25 -8.36 -22.12
N LYS A 120 -2.57 -8.98 -21.15
CA LYS A 120 -3.17 -10.01 -20.30
C LYS A 120 -4.12 -9.36 -19.30
N LYS A 121 -5.29 -9.96 -19.12
CA LYS A 121 -6.27 -9.52 -18.12
C LYS A 121 -5.71 -9.67 -16.70
N VAL A 122 -5.90 -8.63 -15.90
CA VAL A 122 -5.50 -8.54 -14.49
C VAL A 122 -6.70 -8.13 -13.64
N HIS A 123 -6.82 -8.73 -12.46
CA HIS A 123 -7.81 -8.41 -11.43
C HIS A 123 -7.13 -7.70 -10.27
N TYR A 124 -7.91 -7.20 -9.31
CA TYR A 124 -7.39 -6.47 -8.14
C TYR A 124 -8.14 -6.82 -6.86
N ARG A 125 -8.51 -8.09 -6.71
CA ARG A 125 -9.41 -8.54 -5.65
C ARG A 125 -8.73 -8.44 -4.28
N PRO A 126 -9.50 -8.36 -3.17
CA PRO A 126 -8.91 -8.38 -1.82
C PRO A 126 -8.03 -9.59 -1.54
N SER A 127 -8.31 -10.74 -2.19
CA SER A 127 -7.52 -11.96 -2.06
C SER A 127 -6.11 -11.84 -2.62
N GLU A 128 -5.86 -10.92 -3.55
CA GLU A 128 -4.55 -10.65 -4.14
C GLU A 128 -3.64 -9.82 -3.21
N ALA A 129 -4.00 -9.68 -1.94
CA ALA A 129 -3.15 -9.09 -0.92
C ALA A 129 -2.74 -10.13 0.13
N ILE A 130 -3.14 -11.39 -0.05
CA ILE A 130 -2.90 -12.51 0.87
C ILE A 130 -2.64 -13.82 0.09
N ASP A 131 -2.26 -13.74 -1.18
CA ASP A 131 -2.00 -14.87 -2.08
C ASP A 131 -0.50 -15.21 -2.20
N ALA A 132 0.36 -14.51 -1.45
CA ALA A 132 1.80 -14.71 -1.43
C ALA A 132 2.49 -14.49 -2.80
N ASP A 133 1.88 -13.68 -3.66
CA ASP A 133 2.44 -13.25 -4.95
C ASP A 133 2.54 -11.71 -4.97
N PRO A 134 3.73 -11.13 -4.72
CA PRO A 134 3.89 -9.68 -4.76
C PRO A 134 3.68 -9.06 -6.16
N ALA A 135 3.51 -9.87 -7.22
CA ALA A 135 3.16 -9.42 -8.56
C ALA A 135 1.64 -9.30 -8.80
N THR A 136 0.79 -9.69 -7.83
CA THR A 136 -0.64 -9.37 -7.76
C THR A 136 -0.88 -8.26 -6.72
N ALA A 137 -2.10 -7.69 -6.67
CA ALA A 137 -2.43 -6.72 -5.64
C ALA A 137 -3.94 -6.47 -5.50
N TRP A 138 -4.40 -6.29 -4.27
CA TRP A 138 -5.60 -5.50 -4.03
C TRP A 138 -5.36 -4.04 -4.44
N ARG A 139 -6.30 -3.44 -5.19
CA ARG A 139 -6.18 -2.06 -5.69
C ARG A 139 -7.46 -1.26 -5.53
N CYS A 140 -7.31 0.04 -5.30
CA CYS A 140 -8.40 1.01 -5.31
C CYS A 140 -8.07 2.27 -6.09
N ALA A 141 -9.12 2.99 -6.50
CA ALA A 141 -8.99 4.28 -7.16
C ALA A 141 -8.52 5.37 -6.18
N GLY A 142 -7.88 6.41 -6.73
CA GLY A 142 -7.47 7.59 -5.99
C GLY A 142 -6.26 7.36 -5.08
N ARG A 143 -6.18 8.19 -4.04
CA ARG A 143 -5.10 8.18 -3.03
C ARG A 143 -5.34 7.22 -1.88
N GLY A 144 -6.48 6.54 -1.84
CA GLY A 144 -6.78 5.50 -0.87
C GLY A 144 -7.12 5.93 0.55
N ALA A 145 -6.99 7.21 0.91
CA ALA A 145 -7.27 7.64 2.29
C ALA A 145 -8.69 7.24 2.73
N GLY A 146 -8.79 6.59 3.89
CA GLY A 146 -10.04 6.05 4.43
C GLY A 146 -10.46 4.67 3.88
N GLN A 147 -9.85 4.21 2.77
CA GLN A 147 -10.11 2.87 2.26
C GLN A 147 -9.51 1.81 3.17
N SER A 148 -10.18 0.66 3.22
CA SER A 148 -9.82 -0.40 4.15
C SER A 148 -9.79 -1.79 3.51
N LEU A 149 -8.95 -2.64 4.09
CA LEU A 149 -8.81 -4.06 3.80
C LEU A 149 -8.87 -4.81 5.13
N THR A 150 -9.87 -5.67 5.31
CA THR A 150 -10.07 -6.51 6.48
C THR A 150 -9.65 -7.93 6.17
N ILE A 151 -8.69 -8.41 6.94
CA ILE A 151 -8.14 -9.76 6.88
C ILE A 151 -8.80 -10.62 7.94
N LYS A 152 -9.21 -11.84 7.56
CA LYS A 152 -9.78 -12.84 8.45
C LYS A 152 -8.79 -13.97 8.68
N LEU A 153 -8.57 -14.31 9.94
CA LEU A 153 -7.69 -15.39 10.34
C LEU A 153 -8.42 -16.73 10.47
N GLY A 154 -9.73 -16.71 10.73
CA GLY A 154 -10.55 -17.92 10.88
C GLY A 154 -10.50 -18.54 12.28
N GLU A 155 -9.60 -18.04 13.14
CA GLU A 155 -9.52 -18.37 14.55
C GLU A 155 -9.05 -17.14 15.35
N MET A 156 -9.26 -17.14 16.65
CA MET A 156 -8.75 -16.10 17.55
C MET A 156 -7.24 -16.30 17.77
N VAL A 157 -6.41 -15.34 17.35
CA VAL A 157 -4.95 -15.43 17.37
C VAL A 157 -4.32 -14.34 18.23
N ARG A 158 -3.18 -14.65 18.88
CA ARG A 158 -2.31 -13.69 19.56
C ARG A 158 -1.28 -13.11 18.58
N ILE A 159 -1.58 -11.96 18.00
CA ILE A 159 -0.78 -11.27 16.97
C ILE A 159 0.26 -10.38 17.65
N ALA A 160 1.47 -10.32 17.09
CA ALA A 160 2.58 -9.55 17.63
C ALA A 160 3.44 -8.85 16.56
N GLU A 161 3.20 -9.13 15.28
CA GLU A 161 3.84 -8.47 14.15
C GLU A 161 2.82 -8.29 13.04
N VAL A 162 2.90 -7.14 12.37
CA VAL A 162 2.06 -6.81 11.22
C VAL A 162 2.92 -6.11 10.17
N GLY A 163 2.56 -6.24 8.90
CA GLY A 163 3.18 -5.46 7.84
C GLY A 163 2.53 -5.67 6.49
N LEU A 164 2.98 -4.89 5.51
CA LEU A 164 2.48 -4.97 4.16
C LEU A 164 3.52 -4.57 3.11
N VAL A 165 3.29 -4.99 1.87
CA VAL A 165 3.92 -4.41 0.68
C VAL A 165 3.07 -3.23 0.22
N ALA A 166 3.58 -2.02 0.42
CA ALA A 166 2.84 -0.76 0.33
C ALA A 166 2.69 -0.18 -1.10
N GLY A 167 2.32 -1.03 -2.05
CA GLY A 167 2.11 -0.65 -3.45
C GLY A 167 1.90 -1.88 -4.31
N TYR A 168 1.80 -1.69 -5.63
CA TYR A 168 1.68 -2.79 -6.59
C TYR A 168 3.08 -3.24 -7.00
N ALA A 169 3.65 -4.23 -6.33
CA ALA A 169 5.06 -4.63 -6.47
C ALA A 169 5.38 -5.43 -7.75
N LYS A 170 4.58 -5.29 -8.80
CA LYS A 170 4.81 -5.86 -10.14
C LYS A 170 5.77 -5.01 -10.98
N THR A 171 6.67 -5.69 -11.68
CA THR A 171 7.33 -5.15 -12.86
C THR A 171 6.86 -5.99 -14.04
N ASP A 172 6.28 -5.36 -15.06
CA ASP A 172 5.77 -6.11 -16.21
C ASP A 172 6.95 -6.70 -17.00
N PRO A 173 6.96 -8.03 -17.23
CA PRO A 173 8.09 -8.68 -17.87
C PRO A 173 8.21 -8.37 -19.37
N SER A 174 7.13 -7.92 -20.02
CA SER A 174 7.11 -7.66 -21.46
C SER A 174 7.83 -6.37 -21.87
N ASP A 175 7.78 -5.35 -21.02
CA ASP A 175 8.30 -4.00 -21.34
C ASP A 175 9.07 -3.34 -20.19
N GLY A 176 9.17 -4.00 -19.03
CA GLY A 176 9.84 -3.47 -17.84
C GLY A 176 9.03 -2.42 -17.09
N THR A 177 7.75 -2.20 -17.40
CA THR A 177 6.92 -1.20 -16.73
C THR A 177 6.86 -1.46 -15.22
N ASP A 178 7.36 -0.50 -14.43
CA ASP A 178 7.36 -0.58 -12.97
C ASP A 178 6.02 -0.10 -12.38
N ARG A 179 5.13 -1.05 -12.06
CA ARG A 179 3.82 -0.75 -11.48
C ARG A 179 3.94 -0.17 -10.07
N TYR A 180 5.02 -0.43 -9.35
CA TYR A 180 5.21 0.10 -8.01
C TYR A 180 5.48 1.61 -8.07
N ALA A 181 6.32 2.04 -9.01
CA ALA A 181 6.62 3.45 -9.23
C ALA A 181 5.42 4.21 -9.83
N GLU A 182 4.63 3.56 -10.69
CA GLU A 182 3.48 4.19 -11.34
C GLU A 182 2.32 4.49 -10.37
N ASN A 183 2.04 3.60 -9.41
CA ASN A 183 0.91 3.75 -8.49
C ASN A 183 1.21 4.75 -7.37
N ASN A 184 0.15 5.25 -6.72
CA ASN A 184 0.30 5.93 -5.43
C ASN A 184 0.83 4.92 -4.40
N ARG A 185 1.90 5.29 -3.69
CA ARG A 185 2.59 4.43 -2.73
C ARG A 185 2.13 4.77 -1.32
N ILE A 186 1.65 3.79 -0.57
CA ILE A 186 1.06 4.02 0.74
C ILE A 186 2.16 4.43 1.72
N THR A 187 1.97 5.55 2.42
CA THR A 187 2.96 6.10 3.36
C THR A 187 2.57 5.84 4.81
N LYS A 188 1.29 5.57 5.06
CA LYS A 188 0.76 5.43 6.41
C LYS A 188 -0.51 4.58 6.41
N VAL A 189 -0.56 3.61 7.32
CA VAL A 189 -1.76 2.82 7.60
C VAL A 189 -2.05 2.80 9.10
N ARG A 190 -3.29 2.47 9.44
CA ARG A 190 -3.70 2.07 10.78
C ARG A 190 -4.17 0.63 10.74
N TRP A 191 -3.60 -0.18 11.62
CA TRP A 191 -4.02 -1.52 11.97
C TRP A 191 -5.03 -1.42 13.11
N SER A 192 -6.20 -2.05 12.97
CA SER A 192 -7.22 -2.15 14.02
C SER A 192 -7.57 -3.62 14.26
N PHE A 193 -7.79 -3.96 15.53
CA PHE A 193 -8.02 -5.33 16.00
C PHE A 193 -9.39 -5.44 16.69
N ASP A 194 -9.91 -6.65 16.82
CA ASP A 194 -11.24 -6.93 17.38
C ASP A 194 -11.38 -6.49 18.84
N SER A 195 -10.27 -6.50 19.59
CA SER A 195 -10.21 -6.05 20.98
C SER A 195 -10.20 -4.51 21.13
N GLY A 196 -10.16 -3.76 20.03
CA GLY A 196 -10.25 -2.29 19.99
C GLY A 196 -8.90 -1.57 19.93
N GLU A 197 -7.79 -2.26 20.14
CA GLU A 197 -6.45 -1.72 19.96
C GLU A 197 -6.21 -1.30 18.51
N SER A 198 -5.36 -0.31 18.32
CA SER A 198 -4.90 0.09 16.99
C SER A 198 -3.48 0.63 17.00
N PHE A 199 -2.75 0.36 15.92
CA PHE A 199 -1.37 0.81 15.72
C PHE A 199 -1.22 1.49 14.38
N VAL A 200 -0.51 2.61 14.37
CA VAL A 200 -0.19 3.34 13.15
C VAL A 200 1.18 2.91 12.66
N GLN A 201 1.26 2.43 11.43
CA GLN A 201 2.51 2.14 10.74
C GLN A 201 2.81 3.23 9.73
N ARG A 202 4.03 3.77 9.78
CA ARG A 202 4.60 4.60 8.71
C ARG A 202 5.41 3.69 7.79
N LEU A 203 5.31 3.94 6.51
CA LEU A 203 5.91 3.14 5.44
C LEU A 203 6.83 4.04 4.62
N ASP A 204 7.96 3.49 4.19
CA ASP A 204 8.86 4.17 3.26
C ASP A 204 8.29 4.04 1.84
N PRO A 205 7.87 5.16 1.19
CA PRO A 205 7.28 5.14 -0.15
C PRO A 205 8.34 5.18 -1.26
N SER A 206 9.63 5.07 -0.94
CA SER A 206 10.69 5.03 -1.93
C SER A 206 10.42 3.89 -2.93
N PRO A 207 10.54 4.12 -4.25
CA PRO A 207 10.44 3.04 -5.24
C PRO A 207 11.44 1.89 -4.99
N LYS A 208 12.53 2.17 -4.26
CA LYS A 208 13.54 1.17 -3.86
C LYS A 208 13.12 0.33 -2.64
N LYS A 209 12.01 0.66 -1.97
CA LYS A 209 11.50 0.01 -0.75
C LYS A 209 10.17 -0.71 -0.98
N ARG A 210 10.10 -1.39 -2.14
CA ARG A 210 8.93 -2.14 -2.62
C ARG A 210 8.71 -3.53 -2.01
N GLY A 211 9.49 -3.89 -0.99
CA GLY A 211 9.34 -5.15 -0.26
C GLY A 211 8.40 -5.03 0.95
N LEU A 212 8.23 -6.14 1.67
CA LEU A 212 7.43 -6.19 2.90
C LEU A 212 8.03 -5.26 3.97
N GLN A 213 7.20 -4.41 4.56
CA GLN A 213 7.59 -3.53 5.66
C GLN A 213 6.82 -3.92 6.92
N LEU A 214 7.55 -4.33 7.96
CA LEU A 214 7.01 -4.91 9.19
C LEU A 214 7.16 -3.95 10.38
N ILE A 215 6.27 -4.08 11.36
CA ILE A 215 6.44 -3.53 12.71
C ILE A 215 6.09 -4.59 13.76
N ARG A 216 6.83 -4.57 14.87
CA ARG A 216 6.42 -5.29 16.09
C ARG A 216 5.41 -4.46 16.85
N ILE A 217 4.40 -5.14 17.39
CA ILE A 217 3.34 -4.55 18.21
C ILE A 217 3.26 -5.28 19.55
N PRO A 218 2.64 -4.69 20.58
CA PRO A 218 2.18 -5.43 21.74
C PRO A 218 1.33 -6.63 21.32
N VAL A 219 1.30 -7.67 22.16
CA VAL A 219 0.52 -8.87 21.83
C VAL A 219 -0.97 -8.55 21.93
N VAL A 220 -1.69 -8.63 20.81
CA VAL A 220 -3.13 -8.38 20.72
C VAL A 220 -3.87 -9.64 20.30
N LYS A 221 -5.05 -9.89 20.85
CA LYS A 221 -5.92 -11.00 20.44
C LYS A 221 -6.90 -10.53 19.37
N SER A 222 -6.93 -11.21 18.22
CA SER A 222 -7.83 -10.86 17.13
C SER A 222 -8.14 -12.05 16.24
N GLU A 223 -9.33 -12.09 15.68
CA GLU A 223 -9.72 -12.97 14.57
C GLU A 223 -9.73 -12.19 13.24
N ASN A 224 -10.05 -10.90 13.29
CA ASN A 224 -10.02 -9.98 12.16
C ASN A 224 -8.99 -8.88 12.38
N VAL A 225 -8.33 -8.46 11.31
CA VAL A 225 -7.42 -7.31 11.33
C VAL A 225 -7.81 -6.38 10.20
N THR A 226 -8.13 -5.13 10.53
CA THR A 226 -8.47 -4.12 9.51
C THR A 226 -7.30 -3.17 9.31
N ILE A 227 -6.86 -3.08 8.06
CA ILE A 227 -5.91 -2.08 7.57
C ILE A 227 -6.72 -0.91 7.03
N THR A 228 -6.50 0.29 7.53
CA THR A 228 -7.04 1.53 6.95
C THR A 228 -5.91 2.38 6.41
N ILE A 229 -5.99 2.76 5.15
CA ILE A 229 -5.02 3.67 4.53
C ILE A 229 -5.23 5.08 5.07
N LEU A 230 -4.16 5.67 5.59
CA LEU A 230 -4.18 7.03 6.14
C LEU A 230 -3.49 8.06 5.23
N GLY A 231 -2.59 7.60 4.35
CA GLY A 231 -1.88 8.50 3.44
C GLY A 231 -1.11 7.76 2.36
N SER A 232 -0.81 8.49 1.27
CA SER A 232 -0.05 7.99 0.14
C SER A 232 0.78 9.10 -0.54
N ALA A 233 1.95 8.72 -1.06
CA ALA A 233 2.77 9.52 -1.95
C ALA A 233 2.25 9.36 -3.40
N ARG A 234 2.28 10.45 -4.17
CA ARG A 234 1.70 10.48 -5.52
C ARG A 234 2.58 9.68 -6.50
N GLY A 235 1.97 8.83 -7.30
CA GLY A 235 2.53 8.29 -8.54
C GLY A 235 1.80 8.84 -9.76
N PRO A 236 2.26 8.61 -11.00
CA PRO A 236 1.56 9.05 -12.21
C PRO A 236 0.14 8.45 -12.33
N ARG A 237 -0.07 7.19 -11.93
CA ARG A 237 -1.41 6.58 -11.86
C ARG A 237 -2.15 7.00 -10.61
N ASN A 238 -3.44 7.26 -10.72
CA ASN A 238 -4.29 7.64 -9.58
C ASN A 238 -4.96 6.44 -8.93
N THR A 239 -4.15 5.52 -8.42
CA THR A 239 -4.58 4.28 -7.76
C THR A 239 -3.63 3.95 -6.62
N VAL A 240 -4.13 3.35 -5.54
CA VAL A 240 -3.33 2.75 -4.47
C VAL A 240 -3.47 1.24 -4.51
N ALA A 241 -2.45 0.52 -4.04
CA ALA A 241 -2.46 -0.93 -4.00
C ALA A 241 -1.75 -1.47 -2.75
N ILE A 242 -2.14 -2.68 -2.34
CA ILE A 242 -1.40 -3.52 -1.40
C ILE A 242 -1.17 -4.85 -2.09
N SER A 243 0.09 -5.17 -2.37
CA SER A 243 0.46 -6.46 -2.95
C SER A 243 0.42 -7.59 -1.95
N GLU A 244 0.82 -7.34 -0.70
CA GLU A 244 0.87 -8.40 0.31
C GLU A 244 0.61 -7.85 1.70
N VAL A 245 -0.01 -8.65 2.54
CA VAL A 245 -0.21 -8.43 3.97
C VAL A 245 0.42 -9.58 4.74
N SER A 246 1.25 -9.24 5.72
CA SER A 246 1.83 -10.21 6.64
C SER A 246 1.35 -9.94 8.06
N LEU A 247 0.92 -11.01 8.73
CA LEU A 247 0.54 -11.04 10.13
C LEU A 247 1.31 -12.18 10.79
N ALA A 248 1.82 -11.99 12.01
CA ALA A 248 2.51 -13.05 12.73
C ALA A 248 2.00 -13.21 14.15
N ARG A 249 1.84 -14.47 14.58
CA ARG A 249 1.46 -14.86 15.94
C ARG A 249 2.66 -15.04 16.83
N VAL A 250 2.52 -14.79 18.13
CA VAL A 250 3.54 -15.22 19.11
C VAL A 250 3.70 -16.74 19.03
N THR A 251 4.94 -17.21 19.00
CA THR A 251 5.22 -18.61 19.34
C THR A 251 5.38 -18.68 20.86
N LYS A 252 5.09 -19.83 21.48
CA LYS A 252 5.51 -20.01 22.88
C LYS A 252 7.03 -19.77 22.92
N ALA A 253 7.48 -18.96 23.90
CA ALA A 253 8.88 -18.96 24.26
C ALA A 253 9.24 -20.41 24.60
N GLY A 254 10.26 -20.94 23.93
CA GLY A 254 10.84 -22.24 24.29
C GLY A 254 11.37 -22.22 25.72
#